data_AF-A0A1S2REA2-F1
#
_entry.id   AF-A0A1S2REA2-F1
#
_cell.length_a   1.000
_cell.length_b   1.000
_cell.length_c   1.000
_cell.angle_alpha   90.00
_cell.angle_beta   90.00
_cell.angle_gamma   90.00
#
_symmetry.space_group_name_H-M   'P 1'
#
loop_
_entity.id
_entity.type
_entity.pdbx_description
1 polymer ?
#
loop_
_entity_poly.entity_id
_entity_poly.type
_entity_poly.pdbx_seq_one_letter_code
_entity_poly.pdbx_strand_id
1 'polypeptide(L)'
;MRIQGEIVRKRLYEKKGNLNYYLLFLRIHDGVMVNGLRIHYIPALISNKINFSLGQQVDIKGKIKFQRIITPSGTLSFSPIPVMISSDSGL
;
A
#
# COMPACT_ATOMS: atom_id res chain seq x y z
N MET A 1 2.98 1.30 -13.03
CA MET A 1 2.59 -0.12 -13.02
C MET A 1 1.17 -0.27 -12.52
N ARG A 2 0.56 -1.43 -12.74
CA ARG A 2 -0.81 -1.77 -12.34
C ARG A 2 -0.76 -3.09 -11.58
N ILE A 3 -1.40 -3.16 -10.41
CA ILE A 3 -1.40 -4.34 -9.54
C ILE A 3 -2.84 -4.71 -9.23
N GLN A 4 -3.20 -5.96 -9.48
CA GLN A 4 -4.47 -6.54 -9.11
C GLN A 4 -4.29 -7.41 -7.87
N GLY A 5 -5.22 -7.30 -6.92
CA GLY A 5 -5.18 -8.11 -5.72
C GLY A 5 -6.32 -7.85 -4.76
N GLU A 6 -6.26 -8.51 -3.62
CA GLU A 6 -7.28 -8.47 -2.58
C GLU A 6 -6.81 -7.66 -1.37
N ILE A 7 -7.69 -6.83 -0.81
CA ILE A 7 -7.40 -6.11 0.44
C ILE A 7 -7.54 -7.06 1.63
N VAL A 8 -6.42 -7.47 2.23
CA VAL A 8 -6.42 -8.35 3.41
C VAL A 8 -6.35 -7.57 4.73
N ARG A 9 -5.88 -6.31 4.69
CA ARG A 9 -5.87 -5.41 5.84
C ARG A 9 -6.01 -3.97 5.39
N LYS A 10 -6.71 -3.16 6.18
CA LYS A 10 -6.91 -1.72 5.97
C LYS A 10 -6.69 -1.00 7.29
N ARG A 11 -6.02 0.16 7.24
CA ARG A 11 -5.98 1.12 8.34
C ARG A 11 -5.84 2.54 7.82
N LEU A 12 -6.40 3.49 8.58
CA LEU A 12 -6.10 4.90 8.39
C LEU A 12 -4.60 5.10 8.60
N TYR A 13 -4.00 5.94 7.76
CA TYR A 13 -2.57 6.14 7.75
C TYR A 13 -2.26 7.63 7.71
N GLU A 14 -1.60 8.09 8.76
CA GLU A 14 -1.12 9.45 8.83
C GLU A 14 0.17 9.59 8.02
N LYS A 15 0.22 10.58 7.14
CA LYS A 15 1.47 10.94 6.45
C LYS A 15 1.67 12.44 6.54
N LYS A 16 2.78 12.85 7.18
CA LYS A 16 3.13 14.27 7.37
C LYS A 16 2.02 15.09 8.04
N GLY A 17 1.38 14.57 9.09
CA GLY A 17 0.28 15.27 9.78
C GLY A 17 -1.09 15.18 9.10
N ASN A 18 -1.20 14.50 7.95
CA ASN A 18 -2.46 14.37 7.22
C ASN A 18 -2.98 12.93 7.25
N LEU A 19 -4.21 12.75 7.73
CA LEU A 19 -4.93 11.46 7.80
C LEU A 19 -5.66 11.09 6.50
N ASN A 20 -5.30 11.72 5.39
CA ASN A 20 -5.99 11.57 4.10
C ASN A 20 -5.61 10.30 3.33
N TYR A 21 -5.02 9.31 4.00
CA TYR A 21 -4.54 8.09 3.36
C TYR A 21 -5.01 6.85 4.10
N TYR A 22 -5.27 5.79 3.34
CA TYR A 22 -5.27 4.43 3.84
C TYR A 22 -3.94 3.77 3.52
N LEU A 23 -3.46 2.96 4.47
CA LEU A 23 -2.49 1.91 4.19
C LEU A 23 -3.25 0.60 4.07
N LEU A 24 -3.39 0.14 2.83
CA LEU A 24 -3.97 -1.16 2.51
C LEU A 24 -2.84 -2.18 2.44
N PHE A 25 -3.08 -3.41 2.89
CA PHE A 25 -2.20 -4.53 2.60
C PHE A 25 -2.90 -5.38 1.57
N LEU A 26 -2.25 -5.52 0.41
CA LEU A 26 -2.78 -6.23 -0.73
C LEU A 26 -2.15 -7.62 -0.79
N ARG A 27 -2.98 -8.63 -1.03
CA ARG A 27 -2.55 -9.94 -1.51
C ARG A 27 -2.63 -9.94 -3.03
N ILE A 28 -1.51 -10.04 -3.70
CA ILE A 28 -1.37 -10.03 -5.16
C ILE A 28 -1.36 -11.48 -5.64
N HIS A 29 -2.31 -11.84 -6.52
CA HIS A 29 -2.49 -13.22 -6.97
C HIS A 29 -1.24 -13.75 -7.70
N ASP A 30 -0.76 -13.03 -8.72
CA ASP A 30 0.40 -13.45 -9.52
C ASP A 30 1.74 -13.04 -8.92
N GLY A 31 1.70 -12.25 -7.84
CA GLY A 31 2.85 -11.57 -7.26
C GLY A 31 3.37 -10.42 -8.14
N VAL A 32 4.31 -9.65 -7.60
CA VAL A 32 5.00 -8.57 -8.32
C VAL A 32 6.51 -8.70 -8.13
N MET A 33 7.27 -8.48 -9.21
CA MET A 33 8.73 -8.48 -9.16
C MET A 33 9.24 -7.16 -8.58
N VAL A 34 9.99 -7.24 -7.50
CA VAL A 34 10.64 -6.10 -6.82
C VAL A 34 12.08 -6.49 -6.54
N ASN A 35 13.02 -5.78 -7.16
CA ASN A 35 14.47 -6.03 -7.03
C ASN A 35 14.85 -7.52 -7.21
N GLY A 36 14.26 -8.19 -8.21
CA GLY A 36 14.52 -9.60 -8.51
C GLY A 36 13.77 -10.61 -7.62
N LEU A 37 13.01 -10.16 -6.62
CA LEU A 37 12.19 -11.02 -5.76
C LEU A 37 10.71 -10.91 -6.15
N ARG A 38 10.02 -12.05 -6.22
CA ARG A 38 8.56 -12.09 -6.38
C ARG A 38 7.89 -11.96 -5.01
N ILE A 39 7.10 -10.90 -4.81
CA ILE A 39 6.35 -10.69 -3.57
C ILE A 39 4.84 -10.80 -3.82
N HIS A 40 4.12 -11.48 -2.93
CA HIS A 40 2.67 -11.64 -2.99
C HIS A 40 1.92 -10.72 -2.04
N TYR A 41 2.62 -10.04 -1.14
CA TYR A 41 2.03 -9.07 -0.24
C TYR A 41 2.75 -7.74 -0.37
N ILE A 42 1.99 -6.68 -0.62
CA ILE A 42 2.55 -5.33 -0.64
C ILE A 42 1.61 -4.36 0.08
N PRO A 43 2.14 -3.49 0.94
CA PRO A 43 1.38 -2.33 1.39
C PRO A 43 1.15 -1.36 0.23
N ALA A 44 -0.04 -0.80 0.15
CA ALA A 44 -0.43 0.25 -0.78
C ALA A 44 -0.91 1.47 -0.01
N LEU A 45 -0.29 2.62 -0.30
CA LEU A 45 -0.72 3.92 0.18
C LEU A 45 -1.67 4.53 -0.84
N ILE A 46 -2.90 4.78 -0.42
CA ILE A 46 -3.98 5.30 -1.27
C ILE A 46 -4.70 6.44 -0.56
N SER A 47 -5.18 7.42 -1.30
CA SER A 47 -6.09 8.44 -0.80
C SER A 47 -7.31 7.83 -0.10
N ASN A 48 -7.67 8.33 1.08
CA ASN A 48 -8.83 7.85 1.84
C ASN A 48 -10.19 8.32 1.27
N LYS A 49 -10.17 9.12 0.20
CA LYS A 49 -11.37 9.56 -0.53
C LYS A 49 -12.16 8.40 -1.13
N ILE A 50 -11.50 7.27 -1.37
CA ILE A 50 -12.12 6.05 -1.88
C ILE A 50 -12.36 5.11 -0.70
N ASN A 51 -13.61 4.70 -0.52
CA ASN A 51 -13.94 3.73 0.52
C ASN A 51 -13.69 2.30 0.02
N PHE A 52 -12.68 1.66 0.59
CA PHE A 52 -12.37 0.26 0.32
C PHE A 52 -12.81 -0.66 1.46
N SER A 53 -13.19 -1.89 1.13
CA SER A 53 -13.56 -2.94 2.10
C SER A 53 -12.52 -4.05 2.16
N LEU A 54 -12.45 -4.75 3.29
CA LEU A 54 -11.66 -5.98 3.39
C LEU A 54 -12.25 -7.07 2.48
N GLY A 55 -11.40 -7.92 1.89
CA GLY A 55 -11.79 -8.93 0.89
C GLY A 55 -12.10 -8.36 -0.49
N GLN A 56 -12.14 -7.03 -0.65
CA GLN A 56 -12.40 -6.41 -1.93
C GLN A 56 -11.24 -6.64 -2.90
N GLN A 57 -11.57 -7.09 -4.11
CA GLN A 57 -10.66 -7.12 -5.24
C GLN A 57 -10.47 -5.71 -5.77
N VAL A 58 -9.21 -5.30 -5.91
CA VAL A 58 -8.83 -3.97 -6.34
C VAL A 58 -7.80 -4.03 -7.44
N ASP A 59 -7.83 -2.99 -8.26
CA ASP A 59 -6.87 -2.76 -9.33
C ASP A 59 -6.25 -1.39 -9.16
N ILE A 60 -5.00 -1.36 -8.71
CA ILE A 60 -4.33 -0.14 -8.28
C ILE A 60 -3.24 0.21 -9.28
N LYS A 61 -3.38 1.40 -9.88
CA LYS A 61 -2.37 2.03 -10.73
C LYS A 61 -1.45 2.90 -9.88
N GLY A 62 -0.14 2.80 -10.09
CA GLY A 62 0.82 3.53 -9.29
C GLY A 62 2.27 3.17 -9.54
N LYS A 63 3.13 3.48 -8.56
CA LYS A 63 4.56 3.18 -8.56
C LYS A 63 4.96 2.53 -7.24
N ILE A 64 5.83 1.53 -7.28
CA ILE A 64 6.47 1.00 -6.07
C ILE A 64 7.61 1.94 -5.68
N LYS A 65 7.62 2.37 -4.43
CA LYS A 65 8.73 3.12 -3.81
C LYS A 65 9.17 2.39 -2.55
N PHE A 66 10.48 2.34 -2.31
CA PHE A 66 11.01 1.89 -1.02
C PHE A 66 10.90 3.03 -0.02
N GLN A 67 10.10 2.82 1.03
CA GLN A 67 9.92 3.83 2.08
C GLN A 67 9.72 3.16 3.44
N ARG A 68 10.13 3.85 4.50
CA ARG A 68 9.77 3.48 5.86
C ARG A 68 8.32 3.88 6.10
N ILE A 69 7.53 3.00 6.69
CA ILE A 69 6.12 3.27 7.01
C ILE A 69 5.90 3.29 8.52
N ILE A 70 4.93 4.07 8.99
CA ILE A 70 4.48 4.06 10.38
C ILE A 70 3.83 2.70 10.64
N THR A 71 4.37 1.95 11.58
CA THR A 71 3.90 0.62 12.00
C THR A 71 2.63 0.73 12.86
N PRO A 72 1.98 -0.39 13.24
CA PRO A 72 0.85 -0.34 14.16
C PRO A 72 1.18 0.28 15.53
N SER A 73 2.44 0.24 15.98
CA SER A 73 2.89 0.88 17.21
C SER A 73 3.17 2.38 17.07
N GLY A 74 2.90 3.00 15.91
CA GLY A 74 3.13 4.43 15.68
C GLY A 74 4.57 4.80 15.33
N THR A 75 5.52 3.87 15.40
CA THR A 75 6.93 4.08 15.05
C THR A 75 7.20 3.75 13.59
N LEU A 76 8.21 4.37 12.96
CA LEU A 76 8.64 3.99 11.61
C LEU A 76 9.18 2.56 11.58
N SER A 77 8.90 1.82 10.51
CA SER A 77 9.49 0.51 10.24
C SER A 77 11.02 0.60 10.28
N PHE A 78 11.68 -0.47 10.71
CA PHE A 78 13.14 -0.49 10.85
C PHE A 78 13.83 -0.22 9.51
N SER A 79 13.45 -0.95 8.47
CA SER A 79 13.96 -0.79 7.11
C SER A 79 12.91 -0.20 6.14
N PRO A 80 13.34 0.42 5.03
CA PRO A 80 12.46 0.72 3.91
C PRO A 80 11.90 -0.57 3.32
N ILE A 81 10.59 -0.59 3.11
CA ILE A 81 9.90 -1.70 2.46
C ILE A 81 9.31 -1.23 1.13
N PRO A 82 9.08 -2.12 0.16
CA PRO A 82 8.37 -1.76 -1.04
C PRO A 82 6.92 -1.39 -0.71
N VAL A 83 6.51 -0.19 -1.10
CA VAL A 83 5.13 0.30 -0.93
C VAL A 83 4.62 0.76 -2.28
N MET A 84 3.43 0.30 -2.64
CA MET A 84 2.70 0.79 -3.81
C MET A 84 2.10 2.16 -3.48
N ILE A 85 2.49 3.20 -4.21
CA ILE A 85 1.89 4.53 -4.10
C ILE A 85 0.90 4.69 -5.24
N SER A 86 -0.39 4.77 -4.94
CA SER A 86 -1.44 4.93 -5.96
C SER A 86 -1.28 6.28 -6.66
N SER A 87 -1.53 6.31 -7.97
CA SER A 87 -1.58 7.54 -8.76
C SER A 87 -2.66 8.53 -8.26
N ASP A 88 -3.74 8.02 -7.67
CA ASP A 88 -4.82 8.84 -7.12
C ASP A 88 -4.46 9.46 -5.76
N SER A 89 -3.29 9.10 -5.22
CA SER A 89 -2.79 9.66 -3.95
C SER A 89 -2.28 11.10 -4.10
N GLY A 90 -2.12 11.62 -5.33
CA GLY A 90 -1.56 12.95 -5.58
C GLY A 90 -0.12 13.12 -5.08
N LEU A 91 0.67 12.02 -5.07
CA LEU A 91 2.02 11.91 -4.48
C LEU A 91 3.12 11.59 -5.51
#